data_AF-A0A938CNL0-F1
#
_entry.id   AF-A0A938CNL0-F1
#
_cell.length_a   1.000
_cell.length_b   1.000
_cell.length_c   1.000
_cell.angle_alpha   90.00
_cell.angle_beta   90.00
_cell.angle_gamma   90.00
#
_symmetry.space_group_name_H-M   'P 1'
#
loop_
_entity.id
_entity.type
_entity.pdbx_description
1 polymer ?
#
loop_
_entity_poly.entity_id
_entity_poly.type
_entity_poly.pdbx_seq_one_letter_code
_entity_poly.pdbx_strand_id
1 'polypeptide(L)'
;ARGRLSLRLLLVVVALVFVTLSLGVVALGLVVVTFVLVGLRLGRSRLRGRLRRFPLAARHHQGIGQHQERHNQESGPATHLESFPHPRGPGHRPLGGSRGQGLATNDSNADRADPCSQRAAPIPSHRQERSPPPAKEGTSVTSGGCVAVKWALVFDVDGVIADTETLNAQASVLMFRQLYGVAVQPEDFRPFVGTGDERYVEGVAEKYGVKIDTAAAVAKRAESFFALLDSEPLPAAPGVLGLVAEARGRPEAKLAIATSGQKAKQFPVIEGTGLKLEWFDVVITGDDVTRKKPDPEIYALAAARLGLEPARCVVFEDAPVGVQAARAAGCRCVAVTSTVGGDELQEADVVVDSLAGLSFDRLESLARGPAAP
;
A
#
# COMPACT_ATOMS: atom_id res chain seq x y z
N ALA A 1 65.43 -31.49 9.68
CA ALA A 1 65.66 -30.03 9.71
C ALA A 1 64.99 -29.25 8.56
N ARG A 2 64.93 -29.77 7.32
CA ARG A 2 64.42 -29.02 6.14
C ARG A 2 62.91 -28.72 6.11
N GLY A 3 62.05 -29.50 6.77
CA GLY A 3 60.58 -29.29 6.76
C GLY A 3 60.05 -28.17 7.67
N ARG A 4 60.76 -27.80 8.75
CA ARG A 4 60.31 -26.74 9.68
C ARG A 4 60.62 -25.33 9.18
N LEU A 5 61.56 -25.19 8.25
CA LEU A 5 61.94 -23.89 7.68
C LEU A 5 60.87 -23.38 6.69
N SER A 6 60.21 -24.30 5.97
CA SER A 6 59.17 -23.99 4.98
C SER A 6 57.87 -23.47 5.62
N LEU A 7 57.46 -24.05 6.76
CA LEU A 7 56.23 -23.62 7.45
C LEU A 7 56.38 -22.23 8.11
N ARG A 8 57.56 -21.93 8.67
CA ARG A 8 57.84 -20.60 9.24
C ARG A 8 57.88 -19.52 8.16
N LEU A 9 58.45 -19.82 7.00
CA LEU A 9 58.46 -18.89 5.87
C LEU A 9 57.04 -18.63 5.34
N LEU A 10 56.21 -19.68 5.24
CA LEU A 10 54.81 -19.55 4.82
C LEU A 10 54.00 -18.67 5.79
N LEU A 11 54.16 -18.87 7.10
CA LEU A 11 53.48 -18.04 8.11
C LEU A 11 53.91 -16.56 8.04
N VAL A 12 55.18 -16.28 7.77
CA VAL A 12 55.67 -14.91 7.60
C VAL A 12 55.09 -14.25 6.35
N VAL A 13 54.98 -15.00 5.24
CA VAL A 13 54.36 -14.49 3.99
C VAL A 13 52.87 -14.21 4.19
N VAL A 14 52.14 -15.12 4.84
CA VAL A 14 50.71 -14.93 5.15
C VAL A 14 50.51 -13.71 6.07
N ALA A 15 51.35 -13.54 7.09
CA ALA A 15 51.30 -12.38 7.97
C ALA A 15 51.59 -11.07 7.21
N LEU A 16 52.56 -11.04 6.29
CA LEU A 16 52.85 -9.86 5.46
C LEU A 16 51.68 -9.50 4.53
N VAL A 17 51.03 -10.51 3.92
CA VAL A 17 49.84 -10.30 3.07
C VAL A 17 48.70 -9.72 3.91
N PHE A 18 48.50 -10.22 5.13
CA PHE A 18 47.44 -9.71 6.01
C PHE A 18 47.69 -8.26 6.47
N VAL A 19 48.95 -7.92 6.79
CA VAL A 19 49.35 -6.56 7.17
C VAL A 19 49.19 -5.60 5.99
N THR A 20 49.60 -5.99 4.79
CA THR A 20 49.47 -5.15 3.58
C THR A 20 48.01 -4.92 3.19
N LEU A 21 47.15 -5.95 3.26
CA LEU A 21 45.71 -5.80 3.07
C LEU A 21 45.08 -4.88 4.12
N SER A 22 45.46 -5.03 5.40
CA SER A 22 44.96 -4.18 6.49
C SER A 22 45.35 -2.72 6.31
N LEU A 23 46.59 -2.43 5.90
CA LEU A 23 47.05 -1.08 5.59
C LEU A 23 46.33 -0.48 4.38
N GLY A 24 46.02 -1.30 3.36
CA GLY A 24 45.23 -0.88 2.20
C GLY A 24 43.80 -0.46 2.57
N VAL A 25 43.14 -1.22 3.45
CA VAL A 25 41.79 -0.90 3.95
C VAL A 25 41.80 0.40 4.76
N VAL A 26 42.82 0.62 5.60
CA VAL A 26 42.96 1.87 6.37
C VAL A 26 43.20 3.07 5.45
N ALA A 27 44.04 2.92 4.41
CA ALA A 27 44.28 3.97 3.43
C ALA A 27 43.00 4.32 2.64
N LEU A 28 42.22 3.32 2.23
CA LEU A 28 40.94 3.52 1.56
C LEU A 28 39.93 4.24 2.48
N GLY A 29 39.87 3.87 3.75
CA GLY A 29 39.04 4.55 4.75
C GLY A 29 39.39 6.03 4.93
N LEU A 30 40.68 6.36 4.99
CA LEU A 30 41.17 7.74 5.08
C LEU A 30 40.80 8.58 3.85
N VAL A 31 40.85 8.00 2.65
CA VAL A 31 40.43 8.67 1.40
C VAL A 31 38.91 8.96 1.43
N VAL A 32 38.09 7.99 1.83
CA VAL A 32 36.64 8.15 1.94
C VAL A 32 36.29 9.23 2.97
N VAL A 33 36.90 9.21 4.16
CA VAL A 33 36.70 10.23 5.19
C VAL A 33 37.09 11.62 4.68
N THR A 34 38.21 11.73 3.95
CA THR A 34 38.64 13.00 3.36
C THR A 34 37.65 13.51 2.32
N PHE A 35 37.13 12.64 1.44
CA PHE A 35 36.10 13.00 0.45
C PHE A 35 34.79 13.46 1.10
N VAL A 36 34.34 12.78 2.17
CA VAL A 36 33.15 13.19 2.94
C VAL A 36 33.35 14.56 3.58
N LEU A 37 34.50 14.80 4.22
CA LEU A 37 34.80 16.07 4.87
C LEU A 37 34.92 17.23 3.86
N VAL A 38 35.52 16.99 2.69
CA VAL A 38 35.61 17.98 1.59
C VAL A 38 34.21 18.26 1.02
N GLY A 39 33.39 17.23 0.81
CA GLY A 39 32.00 17.36 0.35
C GLY A 39 31.15 18.19 1.32
N LEU A 40 31.26 17.94 2.63
CA LEU A 40 30.56 18.71 3.66
C LEU A 40 31.03 20.18 3.71
N ARG A 41 32.31 20.46 3.46
CA ARG A 41 32.86 21.82 3.44
C ARG A 41 32.41 22.61 2.21
N LEU A 42 32.31 21.96 1.05
CA LEU A 42 31.80 22.55 -0.19
C LEU A 42 30.26 22.73 -0.17
N GLY A 43 29.53 21.86 0.52
CA GLY A 43 28.09 22.02 0.75
C GLY A 43 27.76 23.23 1.63
N ARG A 44 28.57 23.48 2.67
CA ARG A 44 28.41 24.64 3.57
C ARG A 44 28.75 25.98 2.92
N SER A 45 29.67 26.03 1.94
CA SER A 45 29.99 27.28 1.23
C SER A 45 28.90 27.69 0.23
N ARG A 46 28.23 26.74 -0.42
CA ARG A 46 27.09 27.01 -1.32
C ARG A 46 25.84 27.50 -0.57
N LEU A 47 25.64 27.09 0.68
CA LEU A 47 24.51 27.54 1.50
C LEU A 47 24.68 28.98 2.02
N ARG A 48 25.92 29.45 2.24
CA ARG A 48 26.19 30.83 2.69
C ARG A 48 26.10 31.89 1.58
N GLY A 49 26.20 31.50 0.31
CA GLY A 49 26.10 32.42 -0.84
C GLY A 49 24.67 32.80 -1.23
N ARG A 50 23.66 32.03 -0.81
CA ARG A 50 22.26 32.19 -1.25
C ARG A 50 21.36 32.97 -0.29
N LEU A 51 21.86 33.35 0.88
CA LEU A 51 21.10 34.03 1.96
C LEU A 51 21.45 35.52 2.12
N ARG A 52 22.19 36.12 1.19
CA ARG A 52 22.48 37.56 1.20
C ARG A 52 22.15 38.17 -0.17
N ARG A 53 20.87 38.51 -0.39
CA ARG A 53 20.40 39.61 -1.27
C ARG A 53 18.87 39.57 -1.39
N PHE A 54 18.20 40.30 -0.51
CA PHE A 54 16.90 40.93 -0.79
C PHE A 54 16.81 42.18 0.09
N PRO A 55 16.82 43.39 -0.48
CA PRO A 55 16.28 44.55 0.19
C PRO A 55 14.82 44.78 -0.24
N LEU A 56 13.96 45.01 0.75
CA LEU A 56 12.67 45.68 0.59
C LEU A 56 12.89 47.13 0.14
N ALA A 57 12.08 47.63 -0.80
CA ALA A 57 11.80 49.07 -0.91
C ALA A 57 10.47 49.34 -1.61
N ALA A 58 9.88 50.46 -1.19
CA ALA A 58 8.51 50.92 -1.35
C ALA A 58 8.15 51.51 -2.72
N ARG A 59 6.83 51.70 -2.88
CA ARG A 59 6.10 52.45 -3.92
C ARG A 59 6.71 53.85 -4.20
N HIS A 60 6.77 54.26 -5.46
CA HIS A 60 6.21 55.55 -5.91
C HIS A 60 6.08 55.64 -7.45
N HIS A 61 5.12 56.47 -7.84
CA HIS A 61 4.58 56.83 -9.16
C HIS A 61 5.54 57.35 -10.25
N GLN A 62 4.96 57.44 -11.48
CA GLN A 62 5.38 58.07 -12.74
C GLN A 62 5.98 57.07 -13.74
N GLY A 63 5.57 56.95 -15.00
CA GLY A 63 4.67 57.73 -15.85
C GLY A 63 5.20 57.68 -17.29
N ILE A 64 4.29 57.46 -18.25
CA ILE A 64 4.38 57.86 -19.67
C ILE A 64 5.16 56.96 -20.66
N GLY A 65 4.48 56.68 -21.79
CA GLY A 65 5.08 56.62 -23.14
C GLY A 65 5.13 55.24 -23.77
N GLN A 66 4.05 54.76 -24.40
CA GLN A 66 3.70 54.93 -25.82
C GLN A 66 4.42 53.95 -26.78
N HIS A 67 3.58 53.23 -27.54
CA HIS A 67 3.64 52.94 -29.00
C HIS A 67 4.94 52.32 -29.57
N GLN A 68 4.94 51.33 -30.48
CA GLN A 68 4.02 51.08 -31.59
C GLN A 68 4.42 49.77 -32.31
N GLU A 69 3.41 49.06 -32.85
CA GLU A 69 3.37 48.36 -34.17
C GLU A 69 4.29 47.16 -34.48
N ARG A 70 3.68 45.98 -34.74
CA ARG A 70 3.37 45.34 -36.07
C ARG A 70 4.29 44.09 -36.18
N HIS A 71 3.93 42.91 -36.67
CA HIS A 71 2.95 42.49 -37.68
C HIS A 71 2.66 40.97 -37.56
N ASN A 72 1.41 40.59 -37.87
CA ASN A 72 0.91 39.43 -38.65
C ASN A 72 1.30 37.96 -38.31
N GLN A 73 0.31 37.11 -37.96
CA GLN A 73 -0.56 36.25 -38.83
C GLN A 73 0.23 35.07 -39.41
N GLU A 74 -0.17 33.79 -39.24
CA GLU A 74 -1.38 33.11 -39.75
C GLU A 74 -1.71 31.88 -38.85
N SER A 75 -2.96 31.64 -38.41
CA SER A 75 -4.10 30.96 -39.08
C SER A 75 -4.03 29.42 -39.06
N GLY A 76 -5.01 28.78 -38.39
CA GLY A 76 -5.29 27.33 -38.41
C GLY A 76 -5.90 26.82 -39.73
N PRO A 77 -6.64 25.69 -39.77
CA PRO A 77 -7.89 25.58 -39.00
C PRO A 77 -8.27 24.17 -38.46
N ALA A 78 -9.35 24.19 -37.67
CA ALA A 78 -10.09 23.08 -37.11
C ALA A 78 -10.96 22.33 -38.13
N THR A 79 -11.39 21.11 -37.78
CA THR A 79 -12.63 20.50 -38.27
C THR A 79 -13.40 19.83 -37.12
N HIS A 80 -14.72 19.80 -37.31
CA HIS A 80 -15.80 19.63 -36.35
C HIS A 80 -16.53 18.29 -36.59
N LEU A 81 -17.25 17.83 -35.54
CA LEU A 81 -18.55 17.11 -35.55
C LEU A 81 -18.66 15.72 -36.19
N GLU A 82 -19.13 14.72 -35.43
CA GLU A 82 -20.52 14.20 -35.54
C GLU A 82 -20.86 13.11 -34.51
N SER A 83 -22.17 12.89 -34.36
CA SER A 83 -22.93 12.26 -33.28
C SER A 83 -23.47 10.84 -33.58
N PHE A 84 -23.86 10.12 -32.52
CA PHE A 84 -24.59 8.82 -32.37
C PHE A 84 -25.40 8.22 -33.53
N PRO A 85 -25.65 6.89 -33.51
CA PRO A 85 -26.97 6.41 -33.04
C PRO A 85 -27.02 5.07 -32.25
N HIS A 86 -28.08 4.95 -31.43
CA HIS A 86 -28.66 3.71 -30.90
C HIS A 86 -29.24 2.80 -32.01
N PRO A 87 -29.58 1.54 -31.67
CA PRO A 87 -30.85 0.99 -32.15
C PRO A 87 -31.73 0.36 -31.04
N ARG A 88 -33.04 0.60 -31.16
CA ARG A 88 -34.14 -0.19 -30.58
C ARG A 88 -34.41 -1.41 -31.49
N GLY A 89 -34.86 -2.53 -30.92
CA GLY A 89 -35.27 -3.73 -31.66
C GLY A 89 -36.60 -3.62 -32.42
N PRO A 90 -37.03 -4.71 -33.09
CA PRO A 90 -38.39 -5.21 -32.93
C PRO A 90 -38.45 -6.74 -32.76
N GLY A 91 -39.57 -7.22 -32.20
CA GLY A 91 -39.69 -8.57 -31.65
C GLY A 91 -40.22 -9.67 -32.57
N HIS A 92 -40.40 -10.85 -31.97
CA HIS A 92 -41.33 -11.89 -32.41
C HIS A 92 -41.96 -12.59 -31.20
N ARG A 93 -43.28 -12.75 -31.29
CA ARG A 93 -44.22 -13.41 -30.36
C ARG A 93 -44.51 -14.85 -30.90
N PRO A 94 -45.38 -15.69 -30.28
CA PRO A 94 -45.01 -17.00 -29.77
C PRO A 94 -45.73 -18.19 -30.44
N LEU A 95 -45.25 -19.40 -30.21
CA LEU A 95 -46.00 -20.67 -30.30
C LEU A 95 -45.41 -21.58 -29.20
N GLY A 96 -46.15 -22.25 -28.32
CA GLY A 96 -47.54 -22.65 -28.36
C GLY A 96 -47.61 -24.18 -28.19
N GLY A 97 -48.12 -24.62 -27.03
CA GLY A 97 -48.57 -26.00 -26.79
C GLY A 97 -47.49 -26.96 -26.31
N SER A 98 -47.72 -27.86 -25.37
CA SER A 98 -49.02 -28.34 -24.87
C SER A 98 -48.82 -29.30 -23.71
N ARG A 99 -49.79 -29.23 -22.76
CA ARG A 99 -50.41 -30.34 -22.02
C ARG A 99 -49.48 -31.24 -21.17
N GLY A 100 -49.75 -31.51 -19.91
CA GLY A 100 -50.93 -31.22 -19.09
C GLY A 100 -50.98 -32.21 -17.92
N GLN A 101 -51.95 -31.96 -17.03
CA GLN A 101 -52.48 -32.87 -16.01
C GLN A 101 -51.52 -33.15 -14.83
N GLY A 102 -51.91 -33.05 -13.56
CA GLY A 102 -53.21 -32.78 -12.94
C GLY A 102 -53.05 -32.99 -11.43
N LEU A 103 -54.03 -32.49 -10.66
CA LEU A 103 -54.61 -33.03 -9.42
C LEU A 103 -53.65 -33.63 -8.35
N ALA A 104 -53.77 -33.37 -7.05
CA ALA A 104 -54.83 -32.80 -6.24
C ALA A 104 -54.29 -32.49 -4.83
N THR A 105 -55.03 -31.61 -4.17
CA THR A 105 -55.23 -31.38 -2.73
C THR A 105 -54.76 -32.47 -1.75
N ASN A 106 -54.24 -32.01 -0.61
CA ASN A 106 -54.79 -32.41 0.69
C ASN A 106 -54.56 -31.30 1.74
N ASP A 107 -55.68 -30.75 2.19
CA ASP A 107 -55.84 -30.06 3.47
C ASP A 107 -56.05 -31.11 4.58
N SER A 108 -55.51 -30.84 5.76
CA SER A 108 -56.12 -31.19 7.05
C SER A 108 -55.40 -30.42 8.16
N ASN A 109 -56.00 -29.32 8.62
CA ASN A 109 -56.73 -29.16 9.90
C ASN A 109 -55.78 -29.14 11.14
N ALA A 110 -55.50 -27.99 11.76
CA ALA A 110 -56.32 -27.17 12.67
C ALA A 110 -56.40 -27.72 14.11
N ASP A 111 -55.90 -26.91 15.07
CA ASP A 111 -56.42 -26.67 16.44
C ASP A 111 -55.50 -25.61 17.11
N ARG A 112 -55.84 -24.31 17.18
CA ARG A 112 -56.64 -23.59 18.20
C ARG A 112 -56.25 -23.85 19.66
N ALA A 113 -55.62 -22.87 20.32
CA ALA A 113 -56.19 -22.10 21.44
C ALA A 113 -55.16 -21.19 22.16
N ASP A 114 -55.44 -19.87 22.15
CA ASP A 114 -54.99 -18.79 23.06
C ASP A 114 -55.64 -18.92 24.48
N PRO A 115 -55.50 -18.00 25.46
CA PRO A 115 -54.38 -17.14 25.92
C PRO A 115 -54.30 -16.96 27.48
N CYS A 116 -53.35 -16.13 27.94
CA CYS A 116 -53.40 -15.20 29.11
C CYS A 116 -53.55 -15.73 30.56
N SER A 117 -52.64 -15.35 31.48
CA SER A 117 -52.94 -14.44 32.62
C SER A 117 -51.89 -14.41 33.76
N GLN A 118 -51.55 -13.18 34.17
CA GLN A 118 -51.35 -12.69 35.54
C GLN A 118 -50.17 -13.20 36.41
N ARG A 119 -49.27 -12.28 36.81
CA ARG A 119 -49.36 -11.55 38.11
C ARG A 119 -48.27 -10.49 38.26
N ALA A 120 -48.70 -9.32 38.73
CA ALA A 120 -47.89 -8.19 39.19
C ALA A 120 -48.24 -7.88 40.66
N ALA A 121 -47.40 -7.01 41.27
CA ALA A 121 -47.51 -6.23 42.53
C ALA A 121 -46.63 -6.72 43.71
N PRO A 122 -46.24 -5.84 44.68
CA PRO A 122 -46.65 -4.43 44.88
C PRO A 122 -45.52 -3.39 45.13
N ILE A 123 -45.92 -2.12 45.01
CA ILE A 123 -45.25 -0.87 45.39
C ILE A 123 -45.41 -0.62 46.91
N PRO A 124 -44.46 0.05 47.58
CA PRO A 124 -44.75 0.91 48.72
C PRO A 124 -44.49 2.39 48.45
N SER A 125 -45.33 3.19 49.10
CA SER A 125 -45.65 4.60 48.92
C SER A 125 -44.69 5.61 49.57
N HIS A 126 -44.71 6.82 49.00
CA HIS A 126 -44.48 8.14 49.62
C HIS A 126 -43.15 8.43 50.34
N ARG A 127 -42.31 9.26 49.71
CA ARG A 127 -41.52 10.28 50.42
C ARG A 127 -41.39 11.56 49.59
N GLN A 128 -41.65 12.68 50.26
CA GLN A 128 -41.78 14.04 49.75
C GLN A 128 -40.60 14.55 48.92
N GLU A 129 -40.97 15.30 47.88
CA GLU A 129 -40.14 16.21 47.10
C GLU A 129 -39.40 17.22 47.99
N ARG A 130 -38.11 17.42 47.70
CA ARG A 130 -37.38 18.66 48.00
C ARG A 130 -36.57 19.03 46.78
N SER A 131 -36.90 20.17 46.19
CA SER A 131 -36.19 20.76 45.06
C SER A 131 -34.74 21.12 45.42
N PRO A 132 -33.74 20.84 44.58
CA PRO A 132 -32.41 21.41 44.73
C PRO A 132 -32.35 22.86 44.22
N PRO A 133 -31.46 23.71 44.78
CA PRO A 133 -31.35 25.13 44.42
C PRO A 133 -30.71 25.32 43.03
N PRO A 134 -30.91 26.48 42.37
CA PRO A 134 -30.35 26.70 41.03
C PRO A 134 -28.82 26.83 41.11
N ALA A 135 -28.13 25.95 40.39
CA ALA A 135 -26.69 26.06 40.19
C ALA A 135 -26.41 27.08 39.08
N LYS A 136 -25.44 27.94 39.38
CA LYS A 136 -25.07 29.17 38.68
C LYS A 136 -24.62 28.90 37.24
N GLU A 137 -25.01 29.81 36.35
CA GLU A 137 -24.48 29.94 34.98
C GLU A 137 -22.94 29.99 35.03
N GLY A 138 -22.32 28.89 34.65
CA GLY A 138 -20.91 28.82 34.32
C GLY A 138 -20.75 29.17 32.86
N THR A 139 -20.08 30.27 32.58
CA THR A 139 -19.66 30.69 31.25
C THR A 139 -18.72 29.62 30.67
N SER A 140 -19.27 28.67 29.91
CA SER A 140 -18.45 27.72 29.15
C SER A 140 -17.96 28.43 27.89
N VAL A 141 -16.71 28.88 27.92
CA VAL A 141 -15.97 29.22 26.70
C VAL A 141 -15.71 27.91 25.97
N THR A 142 -16.62 27.52 25.08
CA THR A 142 -16.33 26.49 24.08
C THR A 142 -15.53 27.16 22.96
N SER A 143 -14.22 27.26 23.10
CA SER A 143 -13.34 27.35 21.93
C SER A 143 -13.37 25.98 21.26
N GLY A 144 -14.44 25.73 20.51
CA GLY A 144 -14.58 24.58 19.63
C GLY A 144 -13.50 24.64 18.57
N GLY A 145 -12.33 24.10 18.89
CA GLY A 145 -11.35 23.75 17.88
C GLY A 145 -12.04 22.75 16.95
N CYS A 146 -12.25 23.14 15.70
CA CYS A 146 -12.72 22.24 14.66
C CYS A 146 -11.70 21.10 14.60
N VAL A 147 -12.03 19.93 15.17
CA VAL A 147 -11.18 18.75 15.03
C VAL A 147 -11.32 18.36 13.57
N ALA A 148 -10.27 18.66 12.80
CA ALA A 148 -10.24 18.31 11.38
C ALA A 148 -10.57 16.82 11.26
N VAL A 149 -11.56 16.51 10.43
CA VAL A 149 -12.00 15.13 10.20
C VAL A 149 -10.80 14.32 9.73
N LYS A 150 -10.43 13.30 10.48
CA LYS A 150 -9.32 12.43 10.15
C LYS A 150 -9.72 11.40 9.10
N TRP A 151 -8.80 11.10 8.21
CA TRP A 151 -8.92 10.07 7.18
C TRP A 151 -7.57 9.37 6.98
N ALA A 152 -7.53 8.24 6.29
CA ALA A 152 -6.30 7.44 6.17
C ALA A 152 -5.99 6.99 4.75
N LEU A 153 -4.69 6.91 4.48
CA LEU A 153 -4.11 6.13 3.41
C LEU A 153 -3.65 4.78 3.98
N VAL A 154 -4.18 3.69 3.44
CA VAL A 154 -3.86 2.32 3.86
C VAL A 154 -3.21 1.60 2.70
N PHE A 155 -1.93 1.27 2.82
CA PHE A 155 -1.16 0.65 1.74
C PHE A 155 -1.10 -0.87 1.94
N ASP A 156 -1.46 -1.64 0.90
CA ASP A 156 -0.86 -2.97 0.76
C ASP A 156 0.65 -2.85 0.46
N VAL A 157 1.39 -3.96 0.50
CA VAL A 157 2.84 -3.96 0.31
C VAL A 157 3.23 -4.55 -1.04
N ASP A 158 2.84 -5.79 -1.30
CA ASP A 158 3.25 -6.53 -2.49
C ASP A 158 2.55 -5.90 -3.70
N GLY A 159 3.30 -5.51 -4.73
CA GLY A 159 2.77 -4.83 -5.91
C GLY A 159 2.34 -3.36 -5.70
N VAL A 160 2.17 -2.89 -4.45
CA VAL A 160 1.75 -1.51 -4.14
C VAL A 160 2.89 -0.65 -3.59
N ILE A 161 3.54 -1.06 -2.49
CA ILE A 161 4.71 -0.35 -1.95
C ILE A 161 5.96 -0.75 -2.73
N ALA A 162 6.09 -2.01 -3.10
CA ALA A 162 7.25 -2.55 -3.80
C ALA A 162 6.86 -3.71 -4.72
N ASP A 163 7.61 -3.86 -5.81
CA ASP A 163 7.56 -5.09 -6.62
C ASP A 163 8.37 -6.20 -5.94
N THR A 164 7.70 -6.93 -5.04
CA THR A 164 8.28 -8.07 -4.33
C THR A 164 8.27 -9.34 -5.16
N GLU A 165 7.46 -9.41 -6.22
CA GLU A 165 7.36 -10.60 -7.07
C GLU A 165 8.59 -10.76 -7.97
N THR A 166 9.12 -9.67 -8.52
CA THR A 166 10.41 -9.69 -9.22
C THR A 166 11.52 -10.21 -8.31
N LEU A 167 11.56 -9.74 -7.05
CA LEU A 167 12.55 -10.18 -6.07
C LEU A 167 12.36 -11.66 -5.67
N ASN A 168 11.11 -12.10 -5.48
CA ASN A 168 10.76 -13.50 -5.23
C ASN A 168 11.21 -14.41 -6.39
N ALA A 169 11.00 -14.00 -7.64
CA ALA A 169 11.40 -14.76 -8.82
C ALA A 169 12.93 -14.86 -8.91
N GLN A 170 13.66 -13.76 -8.72
CA GLN A 170 15.13 -13.74 -8.69
C GLN A 170 15.69 -14.67 -7.60
N ALA A 171 15.16 -14.58 -6.38
CA ALA A 171 15.56 -15.46 -5.27
C ALA A 171 15.32 -16.94 -5.61
N SER A 172 14.26 -17.24 -6.34
CA SER A 172 13.90 -18.60 -6.74
C SER A 172 14.82 -19.12 -7.85
N VAL A 173 15.18 -18.28 -8.82
CA VAL A 173 16.20 -18.60 -9.84
C VAL A 173 17.54 -18.94 -9.18
N LEU A 174 17.98 -18.12 -8.22
CA LEU A 174 19.22 -18.37 -7.47
C LEU A 174 19.15 -19.70 -6.70
N MET A 175 18.03 -19.97 -6.03
CA MET A 175 17.81 -21.22 -5.32
C MET A 175 17.93 -22.43 -6.25
N PHE A 176 17.23 -22.43 -7.40
CA PHE A 176 17.29 -23.54 -8.36
C PHE A 176 18.70 -23.77 -8.89
N ARG A 177 19.41 -22.68 -9.20
CA ARG A 177 20.79 -22.75 -9.68
C ARG A 177 21.73 -23.31 -8.62
N GLN A 178 21.60 -22.89 -7.37
CA GLN A 178 22.53 -23.24 -6.30
C GLN A 178 22.31 -24.65 -5.75
N LEU A 179 21.06 -25.07 -5.57
CA LEU A 179 20.76 -26.40 -5.01
C LEU A 179 20.74 -27.51 -6.06
N TYR A 180 20.27 -27.19 -7.27
CA TYR A 180 19.94 -28.21 -8.27
C TYR A 180 20.72 -28.04 -9.57
N GLY A 181 21.49 -26.96 -9.72
CA GLY A 181 22.24 -26.68 -10.96
C GLY A 181 21.34 -26.38 -12.16
N VAL A 182 20.07 -26.04 -11.93
CA VAL A 182 19.08 -25.80 -12.99
C VAL A 182 18.98 -24.30 -13.28
N ALA A 183 19.07 -23.93 -14.55
CA ALA A 183 18.88 -22.55 -15.01
C ALA A 183 17.42 -22.34 -15.41
N VAL A 184 16.59 -21.93 -14.45
CA VAL A 184 15.19 -21.53 -14.68
C VAL A 184 15.09 -20.04 -15.03
N GLN A 185 13.96 -19.61 -15.59
CA GLN A 185 13.68 -18.21 -15.92
C GLN A 185 12.69 -17.59 -14.91
N PRO A 186 12.77 -16.28 -14.61
CA PRO A 186 11.81 -15.60 -13.74
C PRO A 186 10.34 -15.78 -14.17
N GLU A 187 10.08 -15.81 -15.47
CA GLU A 187 8.73 -15.92 -16.05
C GLU A 187 8.10 -17.30 -15.79
N ASP A 188 8.91 -18.32 -15.49
CA ASP A 188 8.43 -19.66 -15.20
C ASP A 188 7.60 -19.72 -13.91
N PHE A 189 7.78 -18.75 -13.03
CA PHE A 189 7.11 -18.68 -11.75
C PHE A 189 5.74 -18.00 -11.80
N ARG A 190 5.49 -17.17 -12.84
CA ARG A 190 4.26 -16.39 -12.99
C ARG A 190 2.97 -17.22 -12.82
N PRO A 191 2.84 -18.45 -13.39
CA PRO A 191 1.63 -19.27 -13.22
C PRO A 191 1.36 -19.74 -11.79
N PHE A 192 2.34 -19.63 -10.90
CA PHE A 192 2.27 -20.15 -9.54
C PHE A 192 2.22 -19.03 -8.47
N VAL A 193 2.24 -17.76 -8.88
CA VAL A 193 2.08 -16.61 -7.97
C VAL A 193 0.79 -16.79 -7.16
N GLY A 194 0.89 -16.59 -5.84
CA GLY A 194 -0.24 -16.74 -4.91
C GLY A 194 -0.62 -18.19 -4.52
N THR A 195 0.06 -19.22 -5.06
CA THR A 195 -0.25 -20.64 -4.74
C THR A 195 0.39 -21.16 -3.44
N GLY A 196 1.19 -20.32 -2.77
CA GLY A 196 1.98 -20.70 -1.60
C GLY A 196 3.39 -21.18 -1.96
N ASP A 197 4.34 -21.06 -1.03
CA ASP A 197 5.78 -21.26 -1.30
C ASP A 197 6.11 -22.66 -1.83
N GLU A 198 5.46 -23.70 -1.31
CA GLU A 198 5.67 -25.10 -1.72
C GLU A 198 5.25 -25.30 -3.19
N ARG A 199 3.99 -24.99 -3.51
CA ARG A 199 3.47 -25.13 -4.88
C ARG A 199 4.23 -24.25 -5.86
N TYR A 200 4.66 -23.06 -5.43
CA TYR A 200 5.44 -22.11 -6.23
C TYR A 200 6.76 -22.71 -6.72
N VAL A 201 7.51 -23.40 -5.86
CA VAL A 201 8.76 -24.06 -6.26
C VAL A 201 8.53 -25.40 -6.95
N GLU A 202 7.53 -26.17 -6.53
CA GLU A 202 7.20 -27.47 -7.11
C GLU A 202 6.74 -27.35 -8.57
N GLY A 203 5.92 -26.34 -8.89
CA GLY A 203 5.43 -26.13 -10.25
C GLY A 203 6.53 -25.86 -11.26
N VAL A 204 7.55 -25.10 -10.87
CA VAL A 204 8.73 -24.89 -11.70
C VAL A 204 9.60 -26.15 -11.74
N ALA A 205 9.75 -26.87 -10.63
CA ALA A 205 10.49 -28.12 -10.61
C ALA A 205 9.90 -29.17 -11.57
N GLU A 206 8.56 -29.31 -11.59
CA GLU A 206 7.80 -30.15 -12.52
C GLU A 206 8.09 -29.78 -13.97
N LYS A 207 8.03 -28.48 -14.30
CA LYS A 207 8.31 -27.95 -15.65
C LYS A 207 9.70 -28.35 -16.16
N TYR A 208 10.69 -28.38 -15.27
CA TYR A 208 12.09 -28.71 -15.61
C TYR A 208 12.43 -30.19 -15.39
N GLY A 209 11.48 -31.01 -14.92
CA GLY A 209 11.70 -32.44 -14.65
C GLY A 209 12.72 -32.71 -13.54
N VAL A 210 12.90 -31.76 -12.61
CA VAL A 210 13.86 -31.87 -11.50
C VAL A 210 13.17 -32.29 -10.22
N LYS A 211 13.75 -33.27 -9.51
CA LYS A 211 13.29 -33.63 -8.16
C LYS A 211 13.92 -32.69 -7.15
N ILE A 212 13.08 -32.07 -6.32
CA ILE A 212 13.51 -31.15 -5.27
C ILE A 212 13.18 -31.71 -3.89
N ASP A 213 13.94 -31.28 -2.89
CA ASP A 213 13.48 -31.27 -1.51
C ASP A 213 12.73 -29.94 -1.30
N THR A 214 11.40 -29.99 -1.25
CA THR A 214 10.55 -28.80 -1.18
C THR A 214 10.88 -27.95 0.04
N ALA A 215 11.10 -28.56 1.21
CA ALA A 215 11.39 -27.82 2.43
C ALA A 215 12.76 -27.10 2.33
N ALA A 216 13.78 -27.79 1.83
CA ALA A 216 15.10 -27.18 1.62
C ALA A 216 15.06 -26.08 0.54
N ALA A 217 14.29 -26.28 -0.53
CA ALA A 217 14.10 -25.29 -1.58
C ALA A 217 13.43 -24.02 -1.07
N VAL A 218 12.34 -24.15 -0.30
CA VAL A 218 11.63 -23.02 0.32
C VAL A 218 12.55 -22.27 1.29
N ALA A 219 13.28 -22.98 2.15
CA ALA A 219 14.23 -22.36 3.08
C ALA A 219 15.33 -21.60 2.34
N LYS A 220 15.92 -22.18 1.29
CA LYS A 220 16.98 -21.55 0.51
C LYS A 220 16.49 -20.35 -0.31
N ARG A 221 15.26 -20.43 -0.82
CA ARG A 221 14.59 -19.31 -1.49
C ARG A 221 14.42 -18.13 -0.54
N ALA A 222 13.94 -18.38 0.69
CA ALA A 222 13.84 -17.34 1.71
C ALA A 222 15.20 -16.71 2.06
N GLU A 223 16.24 -17.52 2.24
CA GLU A 223 17.61 -17.04 2.46
C GLU A 223 18.09 -16.15 1.29
N SER A 224 17.85 -16.59 0.06
CA SER A 224 18.25 -15.86 -1.15
C SER A 224 17.46 -14.56 -1.32
N PHE A 225 16.19 -14.54 -0.92
CA PHE A 225 15.35 -13.34 -0.91
C PHE A 225 15.93 -12.26 0.01
N PHE A 226 16.25 -12.61 1.25
CA PHE A 226 16.84 -11.65 2.19
C PHE A 226 18.25 -11.23 1.78
N ALA A 227 19.06 -12.14 1.25
CA ALA A 227 20.38 -11.80 0.74
C ALA A 227 20.31 -10.80 -0.43
N LEU A 228 19.35 -10.97 -1.35
CA LEU A 228 19.11 -10.02 -2.43
C LEU A 228 18.65 -8.66 -1.89
N LEU A 229 17.67 -8.66 -0.98
CA LEU A 229 17.16 -7.45 -0.34
C LEU A 229 18.25 -6.63 0.37
N ASP A 230 19.21 -7.30 1.00
CA ASP A 230 20.35 -6.65 1.67
C ASP A 230 21.41 -6.12 0.69
N SER A 231 21.53 -6.74 -0.49
CA SER A 231 22.60 -6.46 -1.45
C SER A 231 22.20 -5.50 -2.56
N GLU A 232 20.91 -5.40 -2.88
CA GLU A 232 20.36 -4.60 -3.97
C GLU A 232 19.32 -3.60 -3.43
N PRO A 233 19.32 -2.34 -3.89
CA PRO A 233 18.26 -1.41 -3.52
C PRO A 233 16.91 -1.92 -4.01
N LEU A 234 15.92 -2.04 -3.11
CA LEU A 234 14.53 -2.25 -3.48
C LEU A 234 13.86 -0.89 -3.65
N PRO A 235 13.60 -0.40 -4.88
CA PRO A 235 12.94 0.89 -5.05
C PRO A 235 11.49 0.82 -4.57
N ALA A 236 11.02 1.87 -3.90
CA ALA A 236 9.59 2.07 -3.70
C ALA A 236 8.89 2.20 -5.05
N ALA A 237 7.67 1.67 -5.16
CA ALA A 237 6.86 1.81 -6.35
C ALA A 237 6.56 3.30 -6.64
N PRO A 238 6.35 3.68 -7.92
CA PRO A 238 6.19 5.08 -8.30
C PRO A 238 5.06 5.78 -7.54
N GLY A 239 5.38 6.90 -6.91
CA GLY A 239 4.43 7.74 -6.15
C GLY A 239 4.32 7.44 -4.66
N VAL A 240 4.71 6.25 -4.19
CA VAL A 240 4.57 5.82 -2.78
C VAL A 240 5.27 6.79 -1.82
N LEU A 241 6.56 7.04 -2.04
CA LEU A 241 7.34 7.95 -1.17
C LEU A 241 6.77 9.37 -1.15
N GLY A 242 6.25 9.84 -2.29
CA GLY A 242 5.64 11.16 -2.41
C GLY A 242 4.35 11.28 -1.60
N LEU A 243 3.44 10.30 -1.74
CA LEU A 243 2.19 10.25 -1.00
C LEU A 243 2.42 10.11 0.52
N VAL A 244 3.35 9.25 0.92
CA VAL A 244 3.71 9.10 2.34
C VAL A 244 4.30 10.41 2.89
N ALA A 245 5.21 11.06 2.15
CA ALA A 245 5.79 12.32 2.58
C ALA A 245 4.73 13.44 2.70
N GLU A 246 3.80 13.52 1.74
CA GLU A 246 2.71 14.50 1.79
C GLU A 246 1.76 14.24 2.95
N ALA A 247 1.31 12.99 3.15
CA ALA A 247 0.43 12.62 4.26
C ALA A 247 1.03 12.96 5.62
N ARG A 248 2.33 12.74 5.82
CA ARG A 248 3.02 13.10 7.08
C ARG A 248 3.06 14.60 7.34
N GLY A 249 2.92 15.43 6.30
CA GLY A 249 2.82 16.88 6.42
C GLY A 249 1.42 17.39 6.79
N ARG A 250 0.42 16.50 6.89
CA ARG A 250 -1.00 16.81 7.01
C ARG A 250 -1.59 16.25 8.31
N PRO A 251 -1.96 17.08 9.30
CA PRO A 251 -2.45 16.59 10.60
C PRO A 251 -3.78 15.82 10.54
N GLU A 252 -4.56 16.01 9.48
CA GLU A 252 -5.82 15.33 9.18
C GLU A 252 -5.63 13.94 8.53
N ALA A 253 -4.45 13.64 7.99
CA ALA A 253 -4.18 12.39 7.31
C ALA A 253 -3.46 11.40 8.23
N LYS A 254 -3.86 10.13 8.12
CA LYS A 254 -3.26 9.00 8.81
C LYS A 254 -2.64 8.03 7.81
N LEU A 255 -1.60 7.33 8.25
CA LEU A 255 -0.89 6.36 7.44
C LEU A 255 -1.01 4.98 8.06
N ALA A 256 -1.37 3.99 7.26
CA ALA A 256 -1.30 2.60 7.67
C ALA A 256 -0.76 1.69 6.58
N ILE A 257 -0.24 0.55 7.01
CA ILE A 257 0.07 -0.60 6.17
C ILE A 257 -0.85 -1.74 6.56
N ALA A 258 -1.37 -2.46 5.57
CA ALA A 258 -2.18 -3.67 5.76
C ALA A 258 -1.79 -4.71 4.71
N THR A 259 -0.96 -5.68 5.09
CA THR A 259 -0.43 -6.73 4.20
C THR A 259 -0.80 -8.13 4.67
N SER A 260 -1.09 -9.03 3.74
CA SER A 260 -1.30 -10.46 4.06
C SER A 260 0.01 -11.20 4.37
N GLY A 261 1.18 -10.57 4.12
CA GLY A 261 2.48 -11.13 4.43
C GLY A 261 2.82 -11.11 5.92
N GLN A 262 3.67 -12.05 6.34
CA GLN A 262 4.16 -12.10 7.71
C GLN A 262 5.11 -10.94 8.01
N LYS A 263 5.10 -10.49 9.25
CA LYS A 263 5.96 -9.42 9.77
C LYS A 263 7.44 -9.66 9.45
N ALA A 264 7.91 -10.89 9.63
CA ALA A 264 9.31 -11.27 9.42
C ALA A 264 9.81 -11.00 7.99
N LYS A 265 8.93 -11.07 6.99
CA LYS A 265 9.25 -10.76 5.59
C LYS A 265 8.97 -9.30 5.27
N GLN A 266 7.80 -8.80 5.66
CA GLN A 266 7.32 -7.51 5.15
C GLN A 266 8.02 -6.31 5.78
N PHE A 267 8.48 -6.41 7.02
CA PHE A 267 9.18 -5.29 7.67
C PHE A 267 10.49 -4.94 6.96
N PRO A 268 11.39 -5.90 6.70
CA PRO A 268 12.58 -5.66 5.88
C PRO A 268 12.25 -5.12 4.48
N VAL A 269 11.20 -5.64 3.82
CA VAL A 269 10.78 -5.17 2.49
C VAL A 269 10.41 -3.69 2.53
N ILE A 270 9.55 -3.29 3.47
CA ILE A 270 9.12 -1.90 3.63
C ILE A 270 10.33 -1.01 3.90
N GLU A 271 11.20 -1.39 4.83
CA GLU A 271 12.41 -0.62 5.16
C GLU A 271 13.40 -0.52 4.00
N GLY A 272 13.53 -1.58 3.20
CA GLY A 272 14.34 -1.64 2.00
C GLY A 272 13.94 -0.60 0.95
N THR A 273 12.67 -0.16 0.93
CA THR A 273 12.18 0.92 0.05
C THR A 273 12.59 2.33 0.48
N GLY A 274 13.22 2.46 1.65
CA GLY A 274 13.51 3.74 2.29
C GLY A 274 12.33 4.34 3.06
N LEU A 275 11.18 3.65 3.09
CA LEU A 275 10.12 3.90 4.06
C LEU A 275 10.59 3.49 5.46
N LYS A 276 10.00 4.08 6.48
CA LYS A 276 10.25 3.67 7.87
C LYS A 276 8.95 3.31 8.54
N LEU A 277 8.98 2.22 9.31
CA LEU A 277 7.78 1.72 9.97
C LEU A 277 7.21 2.76 10.96
N GLU A 278 8.05 3.58 11.59
CA GLU A 278 7.58 4.65 12.49
C GLU A 278 6.84 5.81 11.80
N TRP A 279 6.80 5.82 10.46
CA TRP A 279 6.01 6.80 9.70
C TRP A 279 4.54 6.44 9.61
N PHE A 280 4.18 5.20 9.92
CA PHE A 280 2.82 4.69 9.85
C PHE A 280 2.23 4.65 11.26
N ASP A 281 1.00 5.16 11.41
CA ASP A 281 0.26 5.11 12.66
C ASP A 281 -0.12 3.67 13.04
N VAL A 282 -0.37 2.82 12.03
CA VAL A 282 -0.76 1.43 12.18
C VAL A 282 -0.06 0.57 11.13
N VAL A 283 0.46 -0.58 11.53
CA VAL A 283 0.92 -1.64 10.62
C VAL A 283 0.20 -2.93 11.00
N ILE A 284 -0.59 -3.46 10.07
CA ILE A 284 -1.27 -4.75 10.16
C ILE A 284 -0.57 -5.72 9.21
N THR A 285 -0.25 -6.91 9.71
CA THR A 285 0.38 -7.99 8.95
C THR A 285 -0.52 -9.22 8.92
N GLY A 286 -0.13 -10.23 8.15
CA GLY A 286 -0.80 -11.53 8.15
C GLY A 286 -0.81 -12.22 9.52
N ASP A 287 0.11 -11.83 10.41
CA ASP A 287 0.17 -12.35 11.79
C ASP A 287 -0.92 -11.75 12.70
N ASP A 288 -1.53 -10.63 12.31
CA ASP A 288 -2.55 -9.91 13.08
C ASP A 288 -3.98 -10.38 12.80
N VAL A 289 -4.20 -11.23 11.79
CA VAL A 289 -5.53 -11.60 11.29
C VAL A 289 -5.72 -13.11 11.17
N THR A 290 -6.97 -13.55 11.31
CA THR A 290 -7.33 -14.96 11.19
C THR A 290 -7.80 -15.34 9.78
N ARG A 291 -8.46 -14.42 9.08
CA ARG A 291 -8.98 -14.62 7.72
C ARG A 291 -8.21 -13.74 6.73
N LYS A 292 -7.76 -14.37 5.66
CA LYS A 292 -7.03 -13.71 4.57
C LYS A 292 -8.00 -13.03 3.60
N LYS A 293 -7.51 -12.07 2.82
CA LYS A 293 -8.21 -11.51 1.66
C LYS A 293 -8.78 -12.66 0.80
N PRO A 294 -10.04 -12.61 0.33
CA PRO A 294 -10.91 -11.43 0.24
C PRO A 294 -11.73 -11.11 1.50
N ASP A 295 -11.50 -11.77 2.64
CA ASP A 295 -12.14 -11.37 3.89
C ASP A 295 -11.74 -9.94 4.29
N PRO A 296 -12.67 -9.10 4.77
CA PRO A 296 -12.39 -7.70 5.11
C PRO A 296 -11.58 -7.51 6.40
N GLU A 297 -11.32 -8.57 7.18
CA GLU A 297 -10.70 -8.49 8.51
C GLU A 297 -9.49 -7.57 8.58
N ILE A 298 -8.58 -7.66 7.60
CA ILE A 298 -7.32 -6.89 7.62
C ILE A 298 -7.55 -5.37 7.51
N TYR A 299 -8.46 -4.94 6.64
CA TYR A 299 -8.74 -3.51 6.45
C TYR A 299 -9.70 -2.98 7.52
N ALA A 300 -10.66 -3.79 7.97
CA ALA A 300 -11.51 -3.45 9.11
C ALA A 300 -10.67 -3.26 10.39
N LEU A 301 -9.68 -4.13 10.62
CA LEU A 301 -8.75 -4.02 11.75
C LEU A 301 -7.86 -2.78 11.61
N ALA A 302 -7.35 -2.47 10.42
CA ALA A 302 -6.57 -1.26 10.19
C ALA A 302 -7.39 0.00 10.52
N ALA A 303 -8.61 0.13 10.00
CA ALA A 303 -9.52 1.23 10.30
C ALA A 303 -9.82 1.34 11.80
N ALA A 304 -10.11 0.22 12.46
CA ALA A 304 -10.36 0.17 13.89
C ALA A 304 -9.15 0.62 14.72
N ARG A 305 -7.93 0.15 14.42
CA ARG A 305 -6.70 0.58 15.12
C ARG A 305 -6.37 2.05 14.87
N LEU A 306 -6.76 2.60 13.72
CA LEU A 306 -6.65 4.03 13.42
C LEU A 306 -7.71 4.89 14.14
N GLY A 307 -8.76 4.27 14.68
CA GLY A 307 -9.92 4.97 15.25
C GLY A 307 -10.76 5.69 14.19
N LEU A 308 -10.87 5.11 13.01
CA LEU A 308 -11.60 5.67 11.87
C LEU A 308 -12.72 4.74 11.40
N GLU A 309 -13.78 5.33 10.88
CA GLU A 309 -14.78 4.61 10.08
C GLU A 309 -14.12 4.08 8.80
N PRO A 310 -14.39 2.84 8.36
CA PRO A 310 -13.78 2.29 7.15
C PRO A 310 -13.94 3.17 5.90
N ALA A 311 -15.08 3.86 5.76
CA ALA A 311 -15.34 4.78 4.65
C ALA A 311 -14.39 6.00 4.59
N ARG A 312 -13.65 6.29 5.68
CA ARG A 312 -12.60 7.32 5.76
C ARG A 312 -11.21 6.79 5.40
N CYS A 313 -11.09 5.51 5.05
CA CYS A 313 -9.84 4.89 4.63
C CYS A 313 -9.82 4.73 3.11
N VAL A 314 -8.74 5.17 2.47
CA VAL A 314 -8.41 4.88 1.09
C VAL A 314 -7.35 3.80 1.09
N VAL A 315 -7.73 2.60 0.64
CA VAL A 315 -6.87 1.44 0.47
C VAL A 315 -6.22 1.49 -0.91
N PHE A 316 -4.91 1.29 -0.96
CA PHE A 316 -4.17 1.02 -2.19
C PHE A 316 -3.91 -0.48 -2.32
N GLU A 317 -4.27 -1.05 -3.47
CA GLU A 317 -4.26 -2.49 -3.75
C GLU A 317 -3.90 -2.76 -5.22
N ASP A 318 -3.55 -3.98 -5.59
CA ASP A 318 -3.09 -4.39 -6.92
C ASP A 318 -3.70 -5.71 -7.44
N ALA A 319 -4.51 -6.39 -6.63
CA ALA A 319 -5.07 -7.71 -6.85
C ALA A 319 -6.59 -7.76 -6.58
N PRO A 320 -7.36 -8.57 -7.33
CA PRO A 320 -8.82 -8.63 -7.19
C PRO A 320 -9.30 -9.00 -5.78
N VAL A 321 -8.60 -9.95 -5.13
CA VAL A 321 -8.94 -10.39 -3.77
C VAL A 321 -8.79 -9.28 -2.74
N GLY A 322 -7.82 -8.37 -2.90
CA GLY A 322 -7.65 -7.28 -1.97
C GLY A 322 -8.58 -6.11 -2.24
N VAL A 323 -8.90 -5.82 -3.51
CA VAL A 323 -9.99 -4.91 -3.86
C VAL A 323 -11.30 -5.37 -3.22
N GLN A 324 -11.63 -6.66 -3.33
CA GLN A 324 -12.82 -7.25 -2.69
C GLN A 324 -12.79 -7.10 -1.17
N ALA A 325 -11.66 -7.36 -0.52
CA ALA A 325 -11.51 -7.17 0.92
C ALA A 325 -11.69 -5.71 1.36
N ALA A 326 -11.09 -4.76 0.64
CA ALA A 326 -11.21 -3.33 0.93
C ALA A 326 -12.67 -2.87 0.83
N ARG A 327 -13.38 -3.31 -0.20
CA ARG A 327 -14.79 -2.99 -0.40
C ARG A 327 -15.71 -3.65 0.61
N ALA A 328 -15.47 -4.93 0.93
CA ALA A 328 -16.21 -5.63 1.97
C ALA A 328 -16.03 -4.99 3.35
N ALA A 329 -14.88 -4.35 3.61
CA ALA A 329 -14.64 -3.58 4.82
C ALA A 329 -15.38 -2.23 4.84
N GLY A 330 -15.88 -1.76 3.69
CA GLY A 330 -16.48 -0.44 3.53
C GLY A 330 -15.45 0.67 3.27
N CYS A 331 -14.21 0.32 2.94
CA CYS A 331 -13.18 1.28 2.55
C CYS A 331 -13.35 1.76 1.11
N ARG A 332 -12.73 2.91 0.82
CA ARG A 332 -12.47 3.33 -0.56
C ARG A 332 -11.26 2.58 -1.09
N CYS A 333 -11.25 2.22 -2.36
CA CYS A 333 -10.16 1.46 -2.97
C CYS A 333 -9.64 2.16 -4.22
N VAL A 334 -8.33 2.41 -4.26
CA VAL A 334 -7.57 2.79 -5.44
C VAL A 334 -6.71 1.60 -5.83
N ALA A 335 -7.04 0.96 -6.94
CA ALA A 335 -6.30 -0.20 -7.43
C ALA A 335 -5.19 0.22 -8.41
N VAL A 336 -4.05 -0.45 -8.36
CA VAL A 336 -2.87 -0.22 -9.18
C VAL A 336 -2.64 -1.42 -10.10
N THR A 337 -2.43 -1.20 -11.39
CA THR A 337 -2.28 -2.29 -12.37
C THR A 337 -0.88 -2.90 -12.42
N SER A 338 -0.21 -3.03 -11.26
CA SER A 338 1.15 -3.56 -11.16
C SER A 338 1.21 -5.08 -11.29
N THR A 339 0.16 -5.79 -10.83
CA THR A 339 0.11 -7.27 -10.84
C THR A 339 -0.82 -7.82 -11.92
N VAL A 340 -2.01 -7.23 -12.05
CA VAL A 340 -3.02 -7.63 -13.04
C VAL A 340 -3.49 -6.46 -13.90
N GLY A 341 -4.18 -6.78 -15.01
CA GLY A 341 -4.79 -5.78 -15.87
C GLY A 341 -5.92 -5.03 -15.15
N GLY A 342 -6.15 -3.79 -15.57
CA GLY A 342 -7.21 -2.96 -14.97
C GLY A 342 -8.61 -3.57 -15.10
N ASP A 343 -8.85 -4.40 -16.11
CA ASP A 343 -10.08 -5.16 -16.33
C ASP A 343 -10.40 -6.14 -15.18
N GLU A 344 -9.39 -6.61 -14.46
CA GLU A 344 -9.55 -7.47 -13.29
C GLU A 344 -9.79 -6.66 -11.99
N LEU A 345 -9.59 -5.34 -12.02
CA LEU A 345 -9.65 -4.44 -10.85
C LEU A 345 -10.88 -3.51 -10.88
N GLN A 346 -11.86 -3.80 -11.73
CA GLN A 346 -13.04 -2.94 -11.97
C GLN A 346 -13.95 -2.77 -10.75
N GLU A 347 -13.78 -3.58 -9.72
CA GLU A 347 -14.51 -3.40 -8.47
C GLU A 347 -14.02 -2.17 -7.67
N ALA A 348 -12.81 -1.67 -7.90
CA ALA A 348 -12.25 -0.52 -7.17
C ALA A 348 -12.94 0.81 -7.51
N ASP A 349 -12.87 1.80 -6.61
CA ASP A 349 -13.41 3.14 -6.88
C ASP A 349 -12.60 3.88 -7.96
N VAL A 350 -11.29 3.62 -8.02
CA VAL A 350 -10.36 4.19 -9.01
C VAL A 350 -9.34 3.11 -9.40
N VAL A 351 -9.02 3.01 -10.69
CA VAL A 351 -7.93 2.18 -11.21
C VAL A 351 -6.87 3.09 -11.83
N VAL A 352 -5.59 2.86 -11.52
CA VAL A 352 -4.45 3.64 -12.04
C VAL A 352 -3.27 2.74 -12.40
N ASP A 353 -2.41 3.20 -13.30
CA ASP A 353 -1.19 2.45 -13.66
C ASP A 353 -0.11 2.53 -12.59
N SER A 354 -0.09 3.63 -11.81
CA SER A 354 0.80 3.83 -10.68
C SER A 354 0.24 4.89 -9.73
N LEU A 355 0.79 4.99 -8.52
CA LEU A 355 0.45 6.05 -7.57
C LEU A 355 1.09 7.39 -7.93
N ALA A 356 1.96 7.44 -8.93
CA ALA A 356 2.63 8.66 -9.36
C ALA A 356 1.61 9.65 -9.94
N GLY A 357 1.67 10.90 -9.48
CA GLY A 357 0.79 11.97 -9.96
C GLY A 357 -0.63 11.92 -9.40
N LEU A 358 -0.95 11.00 -8.48
CA LEU A 358 -2.20 11.06 -7.73
C LEU A 358 -2.26 12.34 -6.89
N SER A 359 -3.36 13.08 -7.04
CA SER A 359 -3.63 14.28 -6.26
C SER A 359 -4.09 13.87 -4.85
N PHE A 360 -3.40 14.41 -3.84
CA PHE A 360 -3.78 14.22 -2.44
C PHE A 360 -5.19 14.76 -2.13
N ASP A 361 -5.54 15.92 -2.68
CA ASP A 361 -6.89 16.51 -2.56
C ASP A 361 -7.98 15.59 -3.15
N ARG A 362 -7.67 14.86 -4.23
CA ARG A 362 -8.58 13.88 -4.81
C ARG A 362 -8.75 12.66 -3.90
N LEU A 363 -7.67 12.18 -3.28
CA LEU A 363 -7.71 11.08 -2.30
C LEU A 363 -8.51 11.49 -1.06
N GLU A 364 -8.29 12.71 -0.57
CA GLU A 364 -9.07 13.27 0.54
C GLU A 364 -10.56 13.37 0.18
N SER A 365 -10.88 13.87 -1.01
CA SER A 365 -12.27 13.95 -1.49
C SER A 365 -12.93 12.58 -1.56
N LEU A 366 -12.19 11.56 -2.01
CA LEU A 366 -12.66 10.17 -2.05
C LEU A 366 -12.96 9.65 -0.63
N ALA A 367 -12.07 9.89 0.33
CA ALA A 367 -12.24 9.51 1.74
C ALA A 367 -13.35 10.28 2.46
N ARG A 368 -13.66 11.49 2.00
CA ARG A 368 -14.72 12.31 2.59
C ARG A 368 -16.12 11.98 2.05
N GLY A 369 -16.20 11.30 0.90
CA GLY A 369 -17.45 11.10 0.19
C GLY A 369 -18.01 12.41 -0.38
N PRO A 370 -19.16 12.39 -1.08
CA PRO A 370 -19.84 13.63 -1.44
C PRO A 370 -20.13 14.42 -0.16
N ALA A 371 -19.87 15.73 -0.19
CA ALA A 371 -20.28 16.62 0.90
C ALA A 371 -21.77 16.37 1.18
N ALA A 372 -22.12 16.10 2.44
CA ALA A 372 -23.52 15.94 2.82
C ALA A 372 -24.30 17.19 2.35
N PRO A 373 -25.47 17.01 1.72
CA PRO A 373 -26.23 18.10 1.11
C PRO A 373 -26.66 19.18 2.10
#